data_AF-A0A3N0EL01-F1
#
_entry.id   AF-A0A3N0EL01-F1
#
_cell.length_a   1.000
_cell.length_b   1.000
_cell.length_c   1.000
_cell.angle_alpha   90.00
_cell.angle_beta   90.00
_cell.angle_gamma   90.00
#
_symmetry.space_group_name_H-M   'P 1'
#
loop_
_entity.id
_entity.type
_entity.pdbx_description
1 polymer ?
#
loop_
_entity_poly.entity_id
_entity_poly.type
_entity_poly.pdbx_seq_one_letter_code
_entity_poly.pdbx_strand_id
1 'polypeptide(L)'
;MEEHEKKPEEKALERRLAGNLPTLDIAGDIFLIDLEKKCLCPKNPLAPGDISFARLQGYFSWTEDKYIFTYNSTQHGPQDIDFSDLYHIPESIHLVEFPSMERLDPVGYAREHGYDIRSFVEKVGIQSHFKANTIPVRESLSRLLAEKRECPKEQRQNQTRRQKVKRRGRGR
;
A
#
# COMPACT_ATOMS: atom_id res chain seq x y z
N MET A 1 30.34 28.95 17.53
CA MET A 1 29.90 28.43 16.22
C MET A 1 28.63 27.67 16.48
N GLU A 2 27.47 28.25 16.17
CA GLU A 2 26.19 27.53 16.25
C GLU A 2 26.13 26.56 15.08
N GLU A 3 26.17 25.25 15.37
CA GLU A 3 25.74 24.24 14.41
C GLU A 3 24.23 24.41 14.22
N HIS A 4 23.83 25.13 13.17
CA HIS A 4 22.45 25.09 12.72
C HIS A 4 22.14 23.67 12.26
N GLU A 5 21.34 22.96 13.04
CA GLU A 5 20.86 21.63 12.69
C GLU A 5 20.02 21.73 11.40
N LYS A 6 20.54 21.19 10.29
CA LYS A 6 19.82 21.17 9.01
C LYS A 6 18.50 20.40 9.16
N LYS A 7 17.46 20.89 8.48
CA LYS A 7 16.14 20.24 8.42
C LYS A 7 16.27 18.81 7.87
N PRO A 8 15.42 17.87 8.31
CA PRO A 8 15.50 16.47 7.89
C PRO A 8 15.37 16.30 6.37
N GLU A 9 14.53 17.11 5.72
CA GLU A 9 14.34 17.10 4.25
C GLU A 9 15.60 17.54 3.50
N GLU A 10 16.31 18.55 4.01
CA GLU A 10 17.56 19.04 3.42
C GLU A 10 18.65 17.96 3.53
N LYS A 11 18.76 17.29 4.69
CA LYS A 11 19.64 16.14 4.86
C LYS A 11 19.29 14.99 3.90
N ALA A 12 18.00 14.72 3.68
CA ALA A 12 17.55 13.69 2.74
C ALA A 12 17.89 14.06 1.29
N LEU A 13 17.72 15.33 0.90
CA LEU A 13 18.10 15.83 -0.41
C LEU A 13 19.60 15.74 -0.66
N GLU A 14 20.42 16.18 0.29
CA GLU A 14 21.89 16.08 0.19
C GLU A 14 22.36 14.64 -0.02
N ARG A 15 21.81 13.69 0.75
CA ARG A 15 22.09 12.26 0.58
C ARG A 15 21.68 11.76 -0.79
N ARG A 16 20.49 12.12 -1.27
CA ARG A 16 19.99 11.69 -2.58
C ARG A 16 20.84 12.25 -3.72
N LEU A 17 21.29 13.50 -3.62
CA LEU A 17 22.18 14.14 -4.58
C LEU A 17 23.59 13.52 -4.57
N ALA A 18 24.06 13.04 -3.41
CA ALA A 18 25.30 12.27 -3.27
C ALA A 18 25.22 10.84 -3.84
N GLY A 19 24.04 10.39 -4.27
CA GLY A 19 23.83 9.08 -4.90
C GLY A 19 23.13 8.04 -4.03
N ASN A 20 22.74 8.38 -2.79
CA ASN A 20 21.99 7.46 -1.95
C ASN A 20 20.53 7.34 -2.43
N LEU A 21 20.13 6.14 -2.87
CA LEU A 21 18.75 5.87 -3.26
C LEU A 21 17.84 5.83 -2.02
N PRO A 22 16.58 6.32 -2.13
CA PRO A 22 15.58 6.13 -1.10
C PRO A 22 15.27 4.65 -0.92
N THR A 23 14.72 4.29 0.24
CA THR A 23 14.36 2.91 0.56
C THR A 23 12.88 2.75 0.82
N LEU A 24 12.33 1.58 0.51
CA LEU A 24 10.95 1.19 0.78
C LEU A 24 10.94 -0.15 1.53
N ASP A 25 10.33 -0.19 2.71
CA ASP A 25 10.05 -1.41 3.46
C ASP A 25 8.66 -1.94 3.09
N ILE A 26 8.61 -3.14 2.51
CA ILE A 26 7.39 -3.89 2.21
C ILE A 26 7.38 -5.17 3.05
N ALA A 27 6.54 -5.21 4.08
CA ALA A 27 6.38 -6.38 4.95
C ALA A 27 7.70 -6.93 5.54
N GLY A 28 8.68 -6.05 5.82
CA GLY A 28 10.00 -6.38 6.33
C GLY A 28 11.10 -6.47 5.26
N ASP A 29 10.73 -6.52 3.98
CA ASP A 29 11.67 -6.55 2.87
C ASP A 29 12.04 -5.12 2.47
N ILE A 30 13.35 -4.80 2.53
CA ILE A 30 13.85 -3.48 2.17
C ILE A 30 14.27 -3.46 0.71
N PHE A 31 13.67 -2.55 -0.05
CA PHE A 31 14.01 -2.25 -1.43
C PHE A 31 14.65 -0.87 -1.55
N LEU A 32 15.61 -0.73 -2.46
CA LEU A 32 16.10 0.55 -2.96
C LEU A 32 15.21 0.98 -4.13
N ILE A 33 14.79 2.24 -4.13
CA ILE A 33 13.99 2.82 -5.20
C ILE A 33 14.94 3.36 -6.27
N ASP A 34 15.02 2.69 -7.42
CA ASP A 34 15.87 3.06 -8.54
C ASP A 34 15.01 3.46 -9.75
N LEU A 35 14.75 4.77 -9.89
CA LEU A 35 13.99 5.29 -11.02
C LEU A 35 14.78 5.31 -12.33
N GLU A 36 16.11 5.28 -12.28
CA GLU A 36 16.93 5.20 -13.50
C GLU A 36 16.78 3.80 -14.14
N LYS A 37 16.77 2.74 -13.31
CA LYS A 37 16.47 1.37 -13.75
C LYS A 37 14.98 1.03 -13.80
N LYS A 38 14.13 1.91 -13.29
CA LYS A 38 12.67 1.74 -13.19
C LYS A 38 12.28 0.48 -12.41
N CYS A 39 12.93 0.26 -11.27
CA CYS A 39 12.62 -0.88 -10.40
C CYS A 39 12.82 -0.60 -8.90
N LEU A 40 12.22 -1.47 -8.09
CA LEU A 40 12.53 -1.68 -6.69
C LEU A 40 13.59 -2.78 -6.62
N CYS A 41 14.82 -2.41 -6.27
CA CYS A 41 15.95 -3.33 -6.15
C CYS A 41 16.00 -3.87 -4.71
N PRO A 42 15.93 -5.18 -4.45
CA PRO A 42 16.03 -5.69 -3.10
C PRO A 42 17.41 -5.37 -2.52
N LYS A 43 17.43 -4.89 -1.27
CA LYS A 43 18.68 -4.66 -0.54
C LYS A 43 19.33 -5.97 -0.09
N ASN A 44 18.53 -7.02 0.09
CA ASN A 44 18.99 -8.34 0.45
C ASN A 44 19.45 -9.11 -0.81
N PRO A 45 20.71 -9.55 -0.91
CA PRO A 45 21.21 -10.29 -2.08
C PRO A 45 20.59 -11.68 -2.26
N LEU A 46 19.91 -12.22 -1.24
CA LEU A 46 19.21 -13.50 -1.33
C LEU A 46 17.78 -13.38 -1.89
N ALA A 47 17.30 -12.16 -2.12
CA ALA A 47 15.98 -11.93 -2.67
C ALA A 47 15.90 -12.36 -4.16
N PRO A 48 14.74 -12.86 -4.61
CA PRO A 48 14.56 -13.45 -5.94
C PRO A 48 14.69 -12.50 -7.13
N GLY A 49 14.77 -11.18 -6.91
CA GLY A 49 15.12 -10.20 -7.94
C GLY A 49 14.39 -8.86 -7.81
N ASP A 50 14.65 -7.97 -8.77
CA ASP A 50 14.07 -6.63 -8.84
C ASP A 50 12.57 -6.67 -9.21
N ILE A 51 11.79 -5.74 -8.66
CA ILE A 51 10.39 -5.52 -9.02
C ILE A 51 10.31 -4.30 -9.93
N SER A 52 10.03 -4.47 -11.22
CA SER A 52 9.95 -3.34 -12.15
C SER A 52 8.67 -2.50 -11.94
N PHE A 53 8.79 -1.18 -12.05
CA PHE A 53 7.62 -0.28 -12.01
C PHE A 53 6.68 -0.51 -13.20
N ALA A 54 7.19 -1.01 -14.33
CA ALA A 54 6.37 -1.42 -15.46
C ALA A 54 5.43 -2.57 -15.09
N ARG A 55 5.90 -3.56 -14.31
CA ARG A 55 5.05 -4.62 -13.76
C ARG A 55 4.02 -4.07 -12.78
N LEU A 56 4.38 -3.03 -12.05
CA LEU A 56 3.49 -2.39 -11.08
C LEU A 56 2.45 -1.44 -11.70
N GLN A 57 2.61 -1.06 -12.97
CA GLN A 57 1.76 -0.06 -13.62
C GLN A 57 0.27 -0.45 -13.62
N GLY A 58 -0.03 -1.73 -13.79
CA GLY A 58 -1.42 -2.23 -13.75
C GLY A 58 -2.09 -2.14 -12.37
N TYR A 59 -1.29 -1.98 -11.30
CA TYR A 59 -1.76 -1.87 -9.93
C TYR A 59 -1.79 -0.41 -9.41
N PHE A 60 -1.50 0.56 -10.28
CA PHE A 60 -1.50 1.97 -9.89
C PHE A 60 -2.93 2.53 -9.89
N SER A 61 -3.37 3.04 -8.74
CA SER A 61 -4.62 3.77 -8.60
C SER A 61 -4.40 5.25 -8.84
N TRP A 62 -4.85 5.74 -10.00
CA TRP A 62 -4.80 7.17 -10.34
C TRP A 62 -5.63 8.04 -9.39
N THR A 63 -6.68 7.49 -8.80
CA THR A 63 -7.55 8.20 -7.85
C THR A 63 -6.85 8.39 -6.49
N GLU A 64 -6.08 7.39 -6.05
CA GLU A 64 -5.40 7.43 -4.74
C GLU A 64 -3.95 7.87 -4.82
N ASP A 65 -3.38 7.99 -6.03
CA ASP A 65 -1.95 8.27 -6.27
C ASP A 65 -1.02 7.26 -5.56
N LYS A 66 -1.41 5.98 -5.61
CA LYS A 66 -0.73 4.88 -4.93
C LYS A 66 -0.69 3.62 -5.79
N TYR A 67 0.36 2.82 -5.60
CA TYR A 67 0.37 1.42 -5.99
C TYR A 67 -0.38 0.60 -4.95
N ILE A 68 -1.31 -0.25 -5.38
CA ILE A 68 -2.11 -1.10 -4.50
C ILE A 68 -2.16 -2.51 -5.09
N PHE A 69 -1.51 -3.48 -4.45
CA PHE A 69 -1.44 -4.85 -4.94
C PHE A 69 -1.21 -5.86 -3.81
N THR A 70 -1.36 -7.14 -4.13
CA THR A 70 -1.06 -8.24 -3.22
C THR A 70 0.39 -8.69 -3.37
N TYR A 71 1.08 -8.80 -2.24
CA TYR A 71 2.49 -9.13 -2.12
C TYR A 71 2.66 -10.43 -1.35
N ASN A 72 3.48 -11.34 -1.85
CA ASN A 72 3.87 -12.56 -1.14
C ASN A 72 5.24 -12.35 -0.48
N SER A 73 5.28 -12.36 0.84
CA SER A 73 6.52 -12.19 1.61
C SER A 73 7.49 -13.37 1.51
N THR A 74 7.04 -14.55 1.08
CA THR A 74 7.91 -15.71 0.83
C THR A 74 8.56 -15.66 -0.55
N GLN A 75 7.85 -15.10 -1.54
CA GLN A 75 8.37 -14.92 -2.91
C GLN A 75 8.97 -13.52 -3.13
N HIS A 76 8.94 -12.66 -2.10
CA HIS A 76 9.40 -11.28 -2.11
C HIS A 76 8.93 -10.47 -3.33
N GLY A 77 7.65 -10.60 -3.70
CA GLY A 77 7.15 -9.95 -4.91
C GLY A 77 5.62 -9.93 -5.05
N PRO A 78 5.12 -9.21 -6.07
CA PRO A 78 3.69 -9.18 -6.38
C PRO A 78 3.18 -10.56 -6.77
N GLN A 79 2.01 -10.93 -6.24
CA GLN A 79 1.32 -12.16 -6.58
C GLN A 79 -0.19 -11.90 -6.63
N ASP A 80 -0.81 -12.17 -7.78
CA ASP A 80 -2.26 -12.13 -7.93
C ASP A 80 -2.91 -13.28 -7.14
N ILE A 81 -4.03 -12.98 -6.48
CA ILE A 81 -4.81 -13.97 -5.73
C ILE A 81 -6.24 -14.04 -6.26
N ASP A 82 -6.78 -15.26 -6.28
CA ASP A 82 -8.20 -15.47 -6.54
C ASP A 82 -9.00 -15.27 -5.25
N PHE A 83 -9.73 -14.15 -5.19
CA PHE A 83 -10.60 -13.84 -4.06
C PHE A 83 -11.87 -14.70 -4.01
N SER A 84 -12.09 -15.60 -4.97
CA SER A 84 -13.19 -16.56 -4.94
C SER A 84 -12.98 -17.64 -3.87
N ASP A 85 -11.72 -17.96 -3.55
CA ASP A 85 -11.35 -18.96 -2.54
C ASP A 85 -10.68 -18.31 -1.32
N LEU A 86 -11.50 -17.61 -0.53
CA LEU A 86 -11.06 -16.87 0.65
C LEU A 86 -10.48 -17.78 1.76
N TYR A 87 -10.75 -19.10 1.73
CA TYR A 87 -10.31 -20.02 2.78
C TYR A 87 -8.86 -20.50 2.60
N HIS A 88 -8.34 -20.46 1.36
CA HIS A 88 -7.02 -20.99 1.01
C HIS A 88 -5.98 -19.90 0.74
N ILE A 89 -6.27 -18.64 1.07
CA ILE A 89 -5.28 -17.56 0.94
C ILE A 89 -4.14 -17.78 1.95
N PRO A 90 -2.88 -17.88 1.49
CA PRO A 90 -1.73 -18.07 2.37
C PRO A 90 -1.52 -16.89 3.32
N GLU A 91 -0.96 -17.16 4.51
CA GLU A 91 -0.59 -16.10 5.49
C GLU A 91 0.52 -15.18 4.98
N SER A 92 1.31 -15.63 4.01
CA SER A 92 2.36 -14.82 3.39
C SER A 92 1.82 -13.71 2.49
N ILE A 93 0.52 -13.69 2.19
CA ILE A 93 -0.08 -12.69 1.32
C ILE A 93 -0.53 -11.45 2.10
N HIS A 94 0.04 -10.31 1.71
CA HIS A 94 -0.24 -8.99 2.25
C HIS A 94 -0.84 -8.11 1.17
N LEU A 95 -1.86 -7.33 1.49
CA LEU A 95 -2.22 -6.17 0.67
C LEU A 95 -1.25 -5.05 1.00
N VAL A 96 -0.61 -4.51 -0.02
CA VAL A 96 0.44 -3.50 0.10
C VAL A 96 0.00 -2.25 -0.63
N GLU A 97 0.18 -1.11 0.04
CA GLU A 97 0.04 0.19 -0.60
C GLU A 97 1.25 1.09 -0.32
N PHE A 98 1.68 1.82 -1.35
CA PHE A 98 2.70 2.87 -1.22
C PHE A 98 2.54 3.95 -2.32
N PRO A 99 3.12 5.15 -2.11
CA PRO A 99 2.93 6.29 -3.01
C PRO A 99 3.47 6.12 -4.44
N SER A 100 3.12 7.05 -5.32
CA SER A 100 3.65 7.16 -6.68
C SER A 100 5.16 7.38 -6.75
N MET A 101 5.76 7.10 -7.93
CA MET A 101 7.20 7.27 -8.17
C MET A 101 7.68 8.70 -7.89
N GLU A 102 6.86 9.70 -8.25
CA GLU A 102 7.11 11.12 -7.95
C GLU A 102 7.36 11.36 -6.45
N ARG A 103 6.57 10.69 -5.60
CA ARG A 103 6.67 10.84 -4.14
C ARG A 103 7.77 9.97 -3.53
N LEU A 104 8.05 8.81 -4.12
CA LEU A 104 9.08 7.89 -3.64
C LEU A 104 10.51 8.40 -3.90
N ASP A 105 10.76 8.98 -5.07
CA ASP A 105 12.04 9.60 -5.41
C ASP A 105 11.82 10.86 -6.26
N PRO A 106 11.48 12.00 -5.64
CA PRO A 106 11.23 13.25 -6.36
C PRO A 106 12.45 13.74 -7.13
N VAL A 107 13.67 13.40 -6.69
CA VAL A 107 14.91 13.76 -7.40
C VAL A 107 15.05 12.92 -8.67
N GLY A 108 14.88 11.60 -8.57
CA GLY A 108 14.88 10.70 -9.72
C GLY A 108 13.81 11.08 -10.73
N TYR A 109 12.60 11.38 -10.25
CA TYR A 109 11.47 11.77 -11.08
C TYR A 109 11.70 13.11 -11.80
N ALA A 110 12.21 14.12 -11.08
CA ALA A 110 12.57 15.41 -11.66
C ALA A 110 13.64 15.28 -12.74
N ARG A 111 14.66 14.43 -12.54
CA ARG A 111 15.70 14.15 -13.54
C ARG A 111 15.13 13.49 -14.79
N GLU A 112 14.27 12.50 -14.63
CA GLU A 112 13.64 11.81 -15.77
C GLU A 112 12.78 12.75 -16.62
N HIS A 113 12.09 13.71 -15.99
CA HIS A 113 11.15 14.61 -16.65
C HIS A 113 11.71 16.01 -16.98
N GLY A 114 12.97 16.28 -16.62
CA GLY A 114 13.63 17.56 -16.90
C GLY A 114 13.15 18.74 -16.02
N TYR A 115 12.66 18.47 -14.81
CA TYR A 115 12.26 19.50 -13.86
C TYR A 115 13.44 20.04 -13.05
N ASP A 116 13.32 21.28 -12.54
CA ASP A 116 14.25 21.77 -11.53
C ASP A 116 14.10 20.96 -10.24
N ILE A 117 15.21 20.32 -9.81
CA ILE A 117 15.19 19.39 -8.68
C ILE A 117 14.79 20.10 -7.39
N ARG A 118 15.31 21.31 -7.12
CA ARG A 118 15.08 21.98 -5.84
C ARG A 118 13.64 22.45 -5.71
N SER A 119 13.12 23.12 -6.73
CA SER A 119 11.72 23.56 -6.76
C SER A 119 10.75 22.38 -6.72
N PHE A 120 11.08 21.28 -7.40
CA PHE A 120 10.23 20.09 -7.40
C PHE A 120 10.21 19.40 -6.03
N VAL A 121 11.37 19.23 -5.40
CA VAL A 121 11.49 18.65 -4.06
C VAL A 121 10.81 19.52 -3.00
N GLU A 122 10.92 20.84 -3.11
CA GLU A 122 10.23 21.77 -2.20
C GLU A 122 8.70 21.63 -2.28
N LYS A 123 8.17 21.36 -3.48
CA LYS A 123 6.73 21.14 -3.70
C LYS A 123 6.24 19.77 -3.23
N VAL A 124 6.98 18.70 -3.54
CA VAL A 124 6.56 17.31 -3.31
C VAL A 124 6.94 16.81 -1.91
N GLY A 125 8.04 17.31 -1.36
CA GLY A 125 8.69 16.79 -0.17
C GLY A 125 9.58 15.59 -0.49
N ILE A 126 10.61 15.35 0.34
CA ILE A 126 11.58 14.26 0.16
C ILE A 126 11.81 13.49 1.45
N GLN A 127 11.95 12.17 1.31
CA GLN A 127 12.25 11.26 2.42
C GLN A 127 13.27 10.20 1.96
N SER A 128 14.14 9.76 2.86
CA SER A 128 15.12 8.70 2.56
C SER A 128 14.57 7.29 2.76
N HIS A 129 13.47 7.15 3.49
CA HIS A 129 12.89 5.86 3.84
C HIS A 129 11.38 5.94 3.90
N PHE A 130 10.74 4.95 3.29
CA PHE A 130 9.30 4.76 3.28
C PHE A 130 8.98 3.40 3.89
N LYS A 131 7.86 3.33 4.59
CA LYS A 131 7.27 2.07 5.03
C LYS A 131 5.93 1.92 4.33
N ALA A 132 5.77 0.85 3.56
CA ALA A 132 4.51 0.54 2.92
C ALA A 132 3.46 0.19 3.98
N ASN A 133 2.22 0.61 3.75
CA ASN A 133 1.11 0.14 4.56
C ASN A 133 0.78 -1.29 4.11
N THR A 134 0.85 -2.23 5.04
CA THR A 134 0.76 -3.67 4.78
C THR A 134 -0.32 -4.26 5.65
N ILE A 135 -1.26 -4.96 5.02
CA ILE A 135 -2.42 -5.56 5.69
C ILE A 135 -2.43 -7.06 5.37
N PRO A 136 -2.28 -7.96 6.37
CA PRO A 136 -2.41 -9.39 6.14
C PRO A 136 -3.81 -9.73 5.62
N VAL A 137 -3.90 -10.31 4.42
CA VAL A 137 -5.19 -10.52 3.74
C VAL A 137 -6.04 -11.53 4.50
N ARG A 138 -5.45 -12.65 4.92
CA ARG A 138 -6.15 -13.73 5.62
C ARG A 138 -6.74 -13.27 6.95
N GLU A 139 -5.99 -12.50 7.74
CA GLU A 139 -6.45 -11.97 9.02
C GLU A 139 -7.63 -11.00 8.83
N SER A 140 -7.49 -10.10 7.85
CA SER A 140 -8.52 -9.10 7.53
C SER A 140 -9.83 -9.75 7.08
N LEU A 141 -9.76 -10.76 6.21
CA LEU A 141 -10.92 -11.52 5.78
C LEU A 141 -11.56 -12.30 6.92
N SER A 142 -10.74 -12.94 7.76
CA SER A 142 -11.23 -13.70 8.92
C SER A 142 -12.01 -12.80 9.87
N ARG A 143 -11.49 -11.58 10.12
CA ARG A 143 -12.17 -10.57 10.93
C ARG A 143 -13.49 -10.11 10.32
N LEU A 144 -13.51 -9.77 9.03
CA LEU A 144 -14.74 -9.36 8.33
C LEU A 144 -15.82 -10.45 8.37
N LEU A 145 -15.43 -11.71 8.19
CA LEU A 145 -16.34 -12.85 8.28
C LEU A 145 -16.86 -13.06 9.70
N ALA A 146 -16.05 -12.84 10.73
CA ALA A 146 -16.47 -12.89 12.13
C ALA A 146 -17.48 -11.76 12.45
N GLU A 147 -17.20 -10.52 12.06
CA GLU A 147 -18.08 -9.36 12.28
C GLU A 147 -19.45 -9.54 11.62
N LYS A 148 -19.49 -10.09 10.39
CA LYS A 148 -20.76 -10.40 9.71
C LYS A 148 -21.58 -11.49 10.41
N ARG A 149 -20.93 -12.39 11.15
CA ARG A 149 -21.60 -13.45 11.93
C ARG A 149 -22.16 -12.93 13.27
N GLU A 150 -21.65 -11.81 13.79
CA GLU A 150 -22.11 -11.19 15.05
C GLU A 150 -23.29 -10.22 14.90
N CYS A 151 -23.63 -9.81 13.67
CA CYS A 151 -24.85 -9.05 13.33
C CYS A 151 -26.12 -9.86 12.90
N PRO A 152 -26.65 -10.91 13.60
CA PRO A 152 -27.94 -11.52 13.24
C PRO A 152 -29.17 -11.21 14.13
N LYS A 153 -29.18 -10.23 15.04
CA LYS A 153 -30.30 -10.12 16.01
C LYS A 153 -31.39 -9.07 15.78
N GLU A 154 -31.19 -8.01 14.99
CA GLU A 154 -32.17 -6.91 14.95
C GLU A 154 -33.20 -6.95 13.80
N GLN A 155 -32.95 -7.71 12.74
CA GLN A 155 -33.88 -7.74 11.59
C GLN A 155 -35.04 -8.75 11.70
N ARG A 156 -34.97 -9.72 12.62
CA ARG A 156 -36.01 -10.76 12.77
C ARG A 156 -37.25 -10.32 13.58
N GLN A 157 -37.15 -9.32 14.46
CA GLN A 157 -38.29 -8.88 15.28
C GLN A 157 -39.25 -7.91 14.56
N ASN A 158 -38.78 -7.13 13.58
CA ASN A 158 -39.62 -6.17 12.86
C ASN A 158 -40.53 -6.80 11.80
N GLN A 159 -40.15 -7.94 11.21
CA GLN A 159 -41.03 -8.67 10.28
C GLN A 159 -42.16 -9.42 11.01
N THR A 160 -41.90 -9.96 12.20
CA THR A 160 -42.93 -10.67 12.99
C THR A 160 -43.95 -9.74 13.63
N ARG A 161 -43.59 -8.49 13.99
CA ARG A 161 -44.55 -7.47 14.46
C ARG A 161 -45.48 -6.99 13.33
N ARG A 162 -44.98 -6.78 12.11
CA ARG A 162 -45.80 -6.34 10.96
C ARG A 162 -46.82 -7.38 10.49
N GLN A 163 -46.55 -8.67 10.65
CA GLN A 163 -47.49 -9.73 10.26
C GLN A 163 -48.60 -9.99 11.29
N LYS A 164 -48.37 -9.75 12.59
CA LYS A 164 -49.41 -9.90 13.63
C LYS A 164 -50.49 -8.81 13.59
N VAL A 165 -50.16 -7.60 13.14
CA VAL A 165 -51.13 -6.49 13.05
C VAL A 165 -52.13 -6.68 11.89
N LYS A 166 -51.73 -7.31 10.78
CA LYS A 166 -52.61 -7.53 9.62
C LYS A 166 -53.66 -8.64 9.79
N ARG A 167 -53.54 -9.52 10.81
CA ARG A 167 -54.45 -10.67 11.00
C ARG A 167 -55.62 -10.42 11.96
N ARG A 168 -55.73 -9.24 12.59
CA ARG A 168 -56.79 -8.93 13.56
C ARG A 168 -57.99 -8.13 12.99
N GLY A 169 -58.00 -7.82 11.70
CA GLY A 169 -59.09 -7.08 11.06
C GLY A 169 -59.78 -7.88 9.96
N ARG A 170 -60.51 -8.94 10.32
CA ARG A 170 -61.55 -9.56 9.49
C ARG A 170 -62.38 -10.51 10.36
N GLY A 171 -63.51 -10.00 10.85
CA GLY A 171 -64.45 -10.76 11.65
C GLY A 171 -65.69 -9.92 11.93
N ARG A 172 -66.68 -10.09 11.03
CA ARG A 172 -68.12 -9.84 11.15
C ARG A 172 -68.62 -8.50 11.69
#